data_AF-A0A2D3W0Q7-F1
#
_entry.id   AF-A0A2D3W0Q7-F1
#
_cell.length_a   1.000
_cell.length_b   1.000
_cell.length_c   1.000
_cell.angle_alpha   90.00
_cell.angle_beta   90.00
_cell.angle_gamma   90.00
#
_symmetry.space_group_name_H-M   'P 1'
#
loop_
_entity.id
_entity.type
_entity.pdbx_description
1 polymer ?
#
loop_
_entity_poly.entity_id
_entity_poly.type
_entity_poly.pdbx_seq_one_letter_code
_entity_poly.pdbx_strand_id
1 'polypeptide(L)'
;EESAKEFGLFCKIEKNQPNLFQELVEVNNRYLILAFDEGEIILKYSDPVKRFLSNLVGTDIRTLKNIASQVGLYELRKKIEQFFSTSYILKEGESEVYAIAKELNDEDLVKIILSPELSYNLREGVYFDRFVPSGYMALKHNATVDNDEATLFCFGKIQSDFESFLKYSSSK
;
A
#
# COMPACT_ATOMS: atom_id res chain seq x y z
N GLU A 1 2.87 -2.73 25.82
CA GLU A 1 2.26 -2.70 24.48
C GLU A 1 3.12 -3.60 23.62
N GLU A 2 2.68 -4.82 23.36
CA GLU A 2 3.44 -5.75 22.53
C GLU A 2 3.45 -5.20 21.10
N SER A 3 4.61 -4.79 20.60
CA SER A 3 4.76 -4.25 19.24
C SER A 3 5.21 -5.37 18.30
N ALA A 4 4.96 -5.25 17.00
CA ALA A 4 5.47 -6.22 16.00
C ALA A 4 6.98 -6.50 16.15
N LYS A 5 7.72 -5.51 16.67
CA LYS A 5 9.13 -5.60 17.03
C LYS A 5 9.44 -6.66 18.09
N GLU A 6 8.58 -6.85 19.09
CA GLU A 6 8.77 -7.85 20.15
C GLU A 6 8.69 -9.28 19.61
N PHE A 7 7.98 -9.47 18.50
CA PHE A 7 7.90 -10.72 17.77
C PHE A 7 8.98 -10.87 16.68
N GLY A 8 9.86 -9.87 16.51
CA GLY A 8 10.86 -9.86 15.44
C GLY A 8 10.23 -9.81 14.06
N LEU A 9 9.16 -9.03 13.91
CA LEU A 9 8.36 -8.90 12.69
C LEU A 9 8.19 -7.44 12.28
N PHE A 10 8.13 -7.24 10.97
CA PHE A 10 7.46 -6.10 10.36
C PHE A 10 6.01 -6.45 10.09
N CYS A 11 5.10 -5.52 10.37
CA CYS A 11 3.69 -5.67 10.02
C CYS A 11 3.09 -4.35 9.55
N LYS A 12 2.22 -4.43 8.53
CA LYS A 12 1.31 -3.34 8.17
C LYS A 12 -0.10 -3.86 7.95
N ILE A 13 -1.08 -3.03 8.33
CA ILE A 13 -2.50 -3.25 8.11
C ILE A 13 -3.03 -2.06 7.31
N GLU A 14 -3.66 -2.35 6.19
CA GLU A 14 -4.18 -1.36 5.24
C GLU A 14 -5.68 -1.60 5.01
N LYS A 15 -6.48 -0.53 4.91
CA LYS A 15 -7.88 -0.66 4.51
C LYS A 15 -7.97 -1.24 3.09
N ASN A 16 -8.91 -2.14 2.90
CA ASN A 16 -9.16 -2.78 1.60
C ASN A 16 -10.43 -2.26 0.90
N GLN A 17 -10.96 -1.11 1.34
CA GLN A 17 -12.11 -0.50 0.70
C GLN A 17 -11.73 0.14 -0.65
N PRO A 18 -12.61 0.04 -1.67
CA PRO A 18 -12.43 0.79 -2.90
C PRO A 18 -12.49 2.29 -2.57
N ASN A 19 -11.65 3.07 -3.23
CA ASN A 19 -11.69 4.53 -3.13
C ASN A 19 -11.98 5.07 -4.53
N LEU A 20 -13.25 5.34 -4.79
CA LEU A 20 -13.75 5.64 -6.13
C LEU A 20 -13.49 7.10 -6.47
N PHE A 21 -13.12 7.34 -7.72
CA PHE A 21 -12.97 8.68 -8.28
C PHE A 21 -14.34 9.31 -8.52
N GLN A 22 -14.80 10.16 -7.60
CA GLN A 22 -16.16 10.70 -7.57
C GLN A 22 -16.37 11.83 -8.58
N GLU A 23 -15.44 12.78 -8.64
CA GLU A 23 -15.61 13.95 -9.50
C GLU A 23 -14.28 14.58 -9.93
N LEU A 24 -14.29 15.18 -11.13
CA LEU A 24 -13.20 15.98 -11.65
C LEU A 24 -13.59 17.47 -11.66
N VAL A 25 -12.92 18.27 -10.84
CA VAL A 25 -13.16 19.71 -10.75
C VAL A 25 -12.03 20.47 -11.43
N GLU A 26 -12.37 21.34 -12.37
CA GLU A 26 -11.42 22.30 -12.95
C GLU A 26 -11.43 23.60 -12.13
N VAL A 27 -10.23 24.09 -11.79
CA VAL A 27 -10.06 25.39 -11.12
C VAL A 27 -9.25 26.33 -11.99
N ASN A 28 -9.93 27.34 -12.54
CA ASN A 28 -9.34 28.49 -13.26
C ASN A 28 -8.35 28.11 -14.38
N ASN A 29 -8.56 26.99 -15.09
CA ASN A 29 -7.63 26.46 -16.10
C ASN A 29 -6.18 26.30 -15.57
N ARG A 30 -6.00 26.15 -14.25
CA ARG A 30 -4.70 26.02 -13.59
C ARG A 30 -4.53 24.66 -12.95
N TYR A 31 -5.61 24.13 -12.36
CA TYR A 31 -5.59 22.85 -11.67
C TYR A 31 -6.78 21.99 -12.07
N LEU A 32 -6.56 20.68 -11.98
CA LEU A 32 -7.60 19.66 -11.96
C LEU A 32 -7.57 19.02 -10.58
N ILE A 33 -8.70 18.97 -9.90
CA ILE A 33 -8.88 18.28 -8.63
C ILE A 33 -9.64 17.00 -8.93
N LEU A 34 -9.02 15.87 -8.63
CA LEU A 34 -9.68 14.57 -8.63
C LEU A 34 -10.13 14.31 -7.20
N ALA A 35 -11.43 14.37 -6.94
CA ALA A 35 -11.99 14.02 -5.63
C ALA A 35 -12.34 12.53 -5.60
N PHE A 36 -11.93 11.86 -4.52
CA PHE A 36 -12.26 10.47 -4.28
C PHE A 36 -13.17 10.34 -3.04
N ASP A 37 -13.66 9.13 -2.74
CA ASP A 37 -14.42 8.87 -1.50
C ASP A 37 -13.63 9.30 -0.26
N GLU A 38 -12.32 9.03 -0.28
CA GLU A 38 -11.37 9.49 0.72
C GLU A 38 -10.33 10.39 0.04
N GLY A 39 -10.40 11.70 0.32
CA GLY A 39 -9.40 12.71 -0.05
C GLY A 39 -9.35 13.08 -1.54
N GLU A 40 -8.36 13.91 -1.89
CA GLU A 40 -8.25 14.51 -3.23
C GLU A 40 -6.82 14.50 -3.78
N ILE A 41 -6.72 14.45 -5.12
CA ILE A 41 -5.46 14.58 -5.86
C ILE A 41 -5.52 15.80 -6.78
N ILE A 42 -4.59 16.73 -6.60
CA ILE A 42 -4.48 17.94 -7.42
C ILE A 42 -3.45 17.74 -8.53
N LEU A 43 -3.82 17.97 -9.79
CA LEU A 43 -2.94 17.99 -10.96
C LEU A 43 -2.86 19.39 -11.56
N LYS A 44 -1.80 19.65 -12.33
CA LYS A 44 -1.79 20.80 -13.24
C LYS A 44 -2.84 20.64 -14.33
N TYR A 45 -3.48 21.74 -14.73
CA TYR A 45 -4.46 21.72 -15.80
C TYR A 45 -3.82 21.34 -17.14
N SER A 46 -4.51 20.45 -17.85
CA SER A 46 -4.25 20.10 -19.25
C SER A 46 -5.56 19.65 -19.86
N ASP A 47 -5.97 20.26 -20.97
CA ASP A 47 -7.25 19.95 -21.61
C ASP A 47 -7.35 18.48 -22.11
N PRO A 48 -6.30 17.89 -22.74
CA PRO A 48 -6.28 16.45 -23.03
C PRO A 48 -6.44 15.58 -21.78
N VAL A 49 -5.76 15.93 -20.68
CA VAL A 49 -5.83 15.17 -19.42
C VAL A 49 -7.23 15.28 -18.81
N LYS A 50 -7.83 16.48 -18.82
CA LYS A 50 -9.19 16.70 -18.36
C LYS A 50 -10.18 15.80 -19.10
N ARG A 51 -10.19 15.85 -20.44
CA ARG A 51 -11.10 15.04 -21.26
C ARG A 51 -10.92 13.55 -21.01
N PHE A 52 -9.67 13.10 -20.87
CA PHE A 52 -9.36 11.71 -20.57
C PHE A 52 -9.90 11.28 -19.21
N LEU A 53 -9.58 12.04 -18.15
CA LEU A 53 -9.97 11.72 -16.78
C LEU A 53 -11.49 11.83 -16.56
N SER A 54 -12.19 12.74 -17.25
CA SER A 54 -13.65 12.83 -17.17
C SER A 54 -14.34 11.50 -17.54
N ASN A 55 -13.74 10.68 -18.41
CA ASN A 55 -14.29 9.37 -18.78
C ASN A 55 -14.01 8.27 -17.74
N LEU A 56 -13.20 8.56 -16.72
CA LEU A 56 -12.79 7.60 -15.69
C LEU A 56 -13.46 7.85 -14.35
N VAL A 57 -14.37 8.82 -14.25
CA VAL A 57 -15.21 9.02 -13.06
C VAL A 57 -15.96 7.72 -12.74
N GLY A 58 -15.97 7.35 -11.47
CA GLY A 58 -16.46 6.07 -10.95
C GLY A 58 -15.42 4.95 -10.91
N THR A 59 -14.20 5.19 -11.40
CA THR A 59 -13.11 4.19 -11.35
C THR A 59 -12.43 4.19 -10.00
N ASP A 60 -12.14 3.00 -9.45
CA ASP A 60 -11.32 2.86 -8.24
C ASP A 60 -9.90 3.40 -8.44
N ILE A 61 -9.35 4.07 -7.43
CA ILE A 61 -8.04 4.72 -7.46
C ILE A 61 -6.89 3.76 -7.84
N ARG A 62 -6.96 2.47 -7.49
CA ARG A 62 -5.94 1.46 -7.86
C ARG A 62 -6.02 1.16 -9.35
N THR A 63 -7.24 1.05 -9.88
CA THR A 63 -7.47 0.90 -11.33
C THR A 63 -7.02 2.15 -12.08
N LEU A 64 -7.33 3.34 -11.56
CA LEU A 64 -6.92 4.61 -12.12
C LEU A 64 -5.39 4.75 -12.18
N LYS A 65 -4.67 4.28 -11.15
CA LYS A 65 -3.21 4.22 -11.15
C LYS A 65 -2.66 3.33 -12.27
N ASN A 66 -3.25 2.15 -12.47
CA ASN A 66 -2.84 1.22 -13.53
C ASN A 66 -3.03 1.84 -14.92
N ILE A 67 -4.19 2.46 -15.15
CA ILE A 67 -4.49 3.18 -16.39
C ILE A 67 -3.48 4.32 -16.58
N ALA A 68 -3.26 5.16 -15.57
CA ALA A 68 -2.31 6.27 -15.61
C ALA A 68 -0.89 5.81 -15.97
N SER A 69 -0.47 4.65 -15.47
CA SER A 69 0.83 4.04 -15.78
C SER A 69 0.93 3.61 -17.25
N GLN A 70 -0.15 3.07 -17.82
CA GLN A 70 -0.19 2.61 -19.21
C GLN A 70 -0.21 3.76 -20.22
N VAL A 71 -0.88 4.87 -19.88
CA VAL A 71 -1.02 6.03 -20.79
C VAL A 71 0.04 7.12 -20.54
N GLY A 72 1.00 6.88 -19.65
CA GLY A 72 2.11 7.82 -19.38
C GLY A 72 1.74 9.05 -18.55
N LEU A 73 0.66 8.99 -17.75
CA LEU A 73 0.28 10.05 -16.80
C LEU A 73 1.10 9.96 -15.50
N TYR A 74 2.40 10.20 -15.61
CA TYR A 74 3.35 10.01 -14.50
C TYR A 74 3.07 10.87 -13.26
N GLU A 75 2.59 12.11 -13.43
CA GLU A 75 2.24 12.99 -12.30
C GLU A 75 1.08 12.40 -11.49
N LEU A 76 0.02 11.94 -12.17
CA LEU A 76 -1.13 11.31 -11.51
C LEU A 76 -0.71 10.03 -10.81
N ARG A 77 0.03 9.15 -11.50
CA ARG A 77 0.58 7.93 -10.90
C ARG A 77 1.32 8.26 -9.60
N LYS A 78 2.33 9.13 -9.64
CA LYS A 78 3.14 9.49 -8.47
C LYS A 78 2.30 10.03 -7.31
N LYS A 79 1.29 10.86 -7.58
CA LYS A 79 0.42 11.40 -6.53
C LYS A 79 -0.49 10.33 -5.93
N ILE A 80 -0.96 9.36 -6.72
CA ILE A 80 -1.68 8.20 -6.17
C ILE A 80 -0.76 7.35 -5.28
N GLU A 81 0.51 7.15 -5.66
CA GLU A 81 1.48 6.43 -4.82
C GLU A 81 1.70 7.13 -3.47
N GLN A 82 1.76 8.48 -3.49
CA GLN A 82 1.82 9.29 -2.28
C GLN A 82 0.55 9.18 -1.44
N PHE A 83 -0.62 9.17 -2.07
CA PHE A 83 -1.90 8.99 -1.41
C PHE A 83 -1.96 7.66 -0.63
N PHE A 84 -1.48 6.55 -1.20
CA PHE A 84 -1.44 5.27 -0.48
C PHE A 84 -0.49 5.26 0.71
N SER A 85 0.59 6.05 0.67
CA SER A 85 1.56 6.11 1.78
C SER A 85 0.99 6.70 3.08
N THR A 86 -0.23 7.25 3.06
CA THR A 86 -0.92 7.79 4.24
C THR A 86 -2.12 6.94 4.70
N SER A 87 -2.38 5.80 4.05
CA SER A 87 -3.62 5.01 4.21
C SER A 87 -3.54 3.80 5.18
N TYR A 88 -2.48 3.71 5.99
CA TYR A 88 -2.29 2.59 6.91
C TYR A 88 -3.17 2.73 8.16
N ILE A 89 -3.80 1.63 8.58
CA ILE A 89 -4.40 1.51 9.93
C ILE A 89 -3.27 1.33 10.95
N LEU A 90 -2.32 0.47 10.62
CA LEU A 90 -1.17 0.15 11.47
C LEU A 90 0.07 -0.08 10.61
N LYS A 91 1.22 0.40 11.08
CA LYS A 91 2.53 0.08 10.50
C LYS A 91 3.58 0.04 11.61
N GLU A 92 4.14 -1.13 11.84
CA GLU A 92 5.09 -1.38 12.93
C GLU A 92 6.26 -2.24 12.46
N GLY A 93 7.37 -2.17 13.21
CA GLY A 93 8.52 -3.05 12.99
C GLY A 93 9.40 -2.67 11.79
N GLU A 94 9.34 -1.43 11.28
CA GLU A 94 10.21 -1.00 10.18
C GLU A 94 11.70 -1.20 10.50
N SER A 95 12.10 -1.02 11.77
CA SER A 95 13.47 -1.26 12.24
C SER A 95 13.94 -2.69 11.96
N GLU A 96 13.02 -3.67 11.98
CA GLU A 96 13.34 -5.07 11.68
C GLU A 96 13.70 -5.22 10.19
N VAL A 97 12.96 -4.58 9.29
CA VAL A 97 13.27 -4.57 7.86
C VAL A 97 14.66 -3.99 7.60
N TYR A 98 14.99 -2.87 8.26
CA TYR A 98 16.32 -2.27 8.16
C TYR A 98 17.43 -3.18 8.71
N ALA A 99 17.18 -3.86 9.83
CA ALA A 99 18.13 -4.80 10.42
C ALA A 99 18.41 -5.98 9.48
N ILE A 100 17.35 -6.55 8.91
CA ILE A 100 17.43 -7.66 7.96
C ILE A 100 18.17 -7.25 6.68
N ALA A 101 17.81 -6.10 6.10
CA ALA A 101 18.47 -5.56 4.91
C ALA A 101 19.97 -5.37 5.13
N LYS A 102 20.36 -4.88 6.32
CA LYS A 102 21.76 -4.73 6.71
C LYS A 102 22.47 -6.07 6.89
N GLU A 103 21.82 -7.05 7.53
CA GLU A 103 22.36 -8.41 7.72
C GLU A 103 22.65 -9.09 6.38
N LEU A 104 21.76 -8.91 5.40
CA LEU A 104 21.85 -9.51 4.07
C LEU A 104 22.66 -8.69 3.06
N ASN A 105 23.04 -7.45 3.42
CA ASN A 105 23.61 -6.48 2.50
C ASN A 105 22.73 -6.26 1.23
N ASP A 106 21.42 -6.13 1.45
CA ASP A 106 20.39 -5.96 0.42
C ASP A 106 19.52 -4.73 0.73
N GLU A 107 19.93 -3.57 0.20
CA GLU A 107 19.19 -2.32 0.36
C GLU A 107 17.87 -2.29 -0.43
N ASP A 108 17.74 -3.08 -1.50
CA ASP A 108 16.53 -3.11 -2.32
C ASP A 108 15.39 -3.82 -1.59
N LEU A 109 15.69 -4.73 -0.66
CA LEU A 109 14.71 -5.32 0.26
C LEU A 109 13.90 -4.24 0.99
N VAL A 110 14.54 -3.18 1.48
CA VAL A 110 13.85 -2.08 2.18
C VAL A 110 12.82 -1.44 1.26
N LYS A 111 13.20 -1.16 0.00
CA LYS A 111 12.33 -0.52 -0.98
C LYS A 111 11.15 -1.41 -1.33
N ILE A 112 11.36 -2.72 -1.44
CA ILE A 112 10.32 -3.68 -1.76
C ILE A 112 9.35 -3.86 -0.58
N ILE A 113 9.87 -4.19 0.60
CA ILE A 113 9.07 -4.55 1.78
C ILE A 113 8.31 -3.34 2.35
N LEU A 114 8.93 -2.16 2.38
CA LEU A 114 8.29 -0.94 2.88
C LEU A 114 7.46 -0.21 1.81
N SER A 115 7.37 -0.75 0.59
CA SER A 115 6.56 -0.15 -0.47
C SER A 115 5.07 -0.10 -0.05
N PRO A 116 4.42 1.07 -0.21
CA PRO A 116 2.97 1.19 -0.05
C PRO A 116 2.20 0.24 -0.99
N GLU A 117 2.83 -0.17 -2.08
CA GLU A 117 2.17 -0.90 -3.16
C GLU A 117 2.27 -2.42 -3.02
N LEU A 118 3.13 -2.88 -2.12
CA LEU A 118 3.48 -4.29 -1.99
C LEU A 118 2.22 -5.15 -1.82
N SER A 119 1.34 -4.74 -0.92
CA SER A 119 0.11 -5.47 -0.62
C SER A 119 -0.83 -5.53 -1.81
N TYR A 120 -0.87 -4.50 -2.67
CA TYR A 120 -1.74 -4.49 -3.84
C TYR A 120 -1.29 -5.48 -4.91
N ASN A 121 0.03 -5.63 -5.06
CA ASN A 121 0.61 -6.49 -6.09
C ASN A 121 0.68 -7.97 -5.67
N LEU A 122 0.52 -8.26 -4.38
CA LEU A 122 0.52 -9.62 -3.84
C LEU A 122 -0.88 -10.21 -3.77
N ARG A 123 -0.97 -11.52 -3.94
CA ARG A 123 -2.17 -12.29 -3.63
C ARG A 123 -2.16 -12.66 -2.14
N GLU A 124 -3.29 -13.08 -1.61
CA GLU A 124 -3.29 -13.71 -0.29
C GLU A 124 -2.43 -14.98 -0.30
N GLY A 125 -1.65 -15.19 0.77
CA GLY A 125 -0.80 -16.37 0.90
C GLY A 125 0.49 -16.12 1.69
N VAL A 126 1.28 -17.19 1.74
CA VAL A 126 2.60 -17.21 2.38
C VAL A 126 3.67 -17.24 1.31
N TYR A 127 4.70 -16.42 1.49
CA TYR A 127 5.77 -16.21 0.54
C TYR A 127 7.12 -16.54 1.17
N PHE A 128 7.91 -17.29 0.41
CA PHE A 128 9.28 -17.71 0.76
C PHE A 128 10.22 -17.35 -0.40
N ASP A 129 11.35 -18.07 -0.48
CA ASP A 129 12.36 -18.05 -1.55
C ASP A 129 11.86 -17.49 -2.90
N ARG A 130 12.68 -16.63 -3.52
CA ARG A 130 12.41 -15.86 -4.77
C ARG A 130 11.54 -14.61 -4.60
N PHE A 131 10.68 -14.55 -3.58
CA PHE A 131 9.98 -13.31 -3.23
C PHE A 131 10.64 -12.61 -2.04
N VAL A 132 10.97 -13.39 -1.01
CA VAL A 132 11.78 -12.94 0.12
C VAL A 132 13.11 -13.70 0.18
N PRO A 133 14.13 -13.17 0.88
CA PRO A 133 15.41 -13.85 1.04
C PRO A 133 15.26 -15.19 1.77
N SER A 134 16.19 -16.13 1.52
CA SER A 134 16.16 -17.43 2.18
C SER A 134 16.32 -17.29 3.71
N GLY A 135 15.55 -18.06 4.47
CA GLY A 135 15.46 -17.92 5.93
C GLY A 135 14.41 -16.92 6.41
N TYR A 136 13.70 -16.26 5.49
CA TYR A 136 12.65 -15.29 5.77
C TYR A 136 11.31 -15.73 5.19
N MET A 137 10.24 -15.17 5.74
CA MET A 137 8.86 -15.41 5.33
C MET A 137 8.13 -14.07 5.25
N ALA A 138 7.27 -13.94 4.25
CA ALA A 138 6.22 -12.94 4.24
C ALA A 138 4.85 -13.60 4.23
N LEU A 139 3.88 -12.96 4.86
CA LEU A 139 2.48 -13.39 4.91
C LEU A 139 1.61 -12.22 4.47
N LYS A 140 0.73 -12.47 3.50
CA LYS A 140 -0.40 -11.59 3.21
C LYS A 140 -1.69 -12.32 3.56
N HIS A 141 -2.54 -11.70 4.37
CA HIS A 141 -3.83 -12.23 4.77
C HIS A 141 -4.90 -11.15 4.70
N ASN A 142 -6.10 -11.52 4.25
CA ASN A 142 -7.26 -10.63 4.39
C ASN A 142 -7.69 -10.60 5.86
N ALA A 143 -8.05 -9.42 6.35
CA ALA A 143 -8.44 -9.19 7.74
C ALA A 143 -9.71 -8.34 7.81
N THR A 144 -10.30 -8.24 8.99
CA THR A 144 -11.38 -7.31 9.28
C THR A 144 -10.99 -6.51 10.50
N VAL A 145 -11.00 -5.18 10.39
CA VAL A 145 -10.72 -4.26 11.50
C VAL A 145 -11.89 -3.30 11.59
N ASP A 146 -12.53 -3.18 12.75
CA ASP A 146 -13.70 -2.31 12.97
C ASP A 146 -14.85 -2.51 11.95
N ASN A 147 -15.12 -3.77 11.56
CA ASN A 147 -16.05 -4.15 10.47
C ASN A 147 -15.65 -3.72 9.04
N ASP A 148 -14.51 -3.05 8.86
CA ASP A 148 -13.97 -2.74 7.54
C ASP A 148 -13.07 -3.88 7.05
N GLU A 149 -13.19 -4.22 5.76
CA GLU A 149 -12.24 -5.12 5.12
C GLU A 149 -10.84 -4.49 5.12
N ALA A 150 -9.85 -5.27 5.53
CA ALA A 150 -8.46 -4.86 5.62
C ALA A 150 -7.54 -5.92 5.02
N THR A 151 -6.30 -5.55 4.76
CA THR A 151 -5.22 -6.45 4.38
C THR A 151 -4.10 -6.32 5.39
N LEU A 152 -3.67 -7.46 5.93
CA LEU A 152 -2.51 -7.59 6.78
C LEU A 152 -1.34 -8.13 5.96
N PHE A 153 -0.19 -7.49 6.09
CA PHE A 153 1.08 -7.95 5.55
C PHE A 153 2.13 -8.03 6.65
N CYS A 154 2.75 -9.19 6.83
CA CYS A 154 3.85 -9.41 7.76
C CYS A 154 5.11 -9.91 7.06
N PHE A 155 6.27 -9.56 7.60
CA PHE A 155 7.58 -10.01 7.11
C PHE A 155 8.55 -10.20 8.28
N GLY A 156 9.33 -11.28 8.25
CA GLY A 156 10.35 -11.56 9.26
C GLY A 156 11.08 -12.88 9.02
N LYS A 157 11.94 -13.28 9.97
CA LYS A 157 12.63 -14.57 9.92
C LYS A 157 11.62 -15.71 10.04
N ILE A 158 11.85 -16.85 9.38
CA ILE A 158 10.93 -18.01 9.45
C ILE A 158 10.69 -18.47 10.90
N GLN A 159 11.69 -18.31 11.76
CA GLN A 159 11.64 -18.70 13.18
C GLN A 159 10.94 -17.67 14.09
N SER A 160 10.51 -16.52 13.56
CA SER A 160 9.75 -15.52 14.33
C SER A 160 8.35 -16.04 14.66
N ASP A 161 7.75 -15.56 15.75
CA ASP A 161 6.44 -16.03 16.20
C ASP A 161 5.29 -15.28 15.52
N PHE A 162 5.02 -15.66 14.26
CA PHE A 162 3.89 -15.12 13.50
C PHE A 162 2.54 -15.48 14.11
N GLU A 163 2.40 -16.64 14.77
CA GLU A 163 1.12 -17.11 15.28
C GLU A 163 0.64 -16.26 16.45
N SER A 164 1.52 -16.02 17.43
CA SER A 164 1.20 -15.15 18.58
C SER A 164 0.94 -13.72 18.12
N PHE A 165 1.73 -13.22 17.15
CA PHE A 165 1.52 -11.90 16.57
C PHE A 165 0.15 -11.76 15.89
N LEU A 166 -0.28 -12.76 15.10
CA LEU A 166 -1.58 -12.74 14.42
C LEU A 166 -2.75 -12.78 15.42
N LYS A 167 -2.63 -13.55 16.50
CA LYS A 167 -3.63 -13.57 17.58
C LYS A 167 -3.73 -12.22 18.27
N TYR A 168 -2.59 -11.58 18.53
CA TYR A 168 -2.52 -10.25 19.09
C TYR A 168 -3.15 -9.19 18.16
N SER A 169 -2.78 -9.19 16.88
CA SER A 169 -3.27 -8.20 15.91
C SER A 169 -4.74 -8.36 15.56
N SER A 170 -5.32 -9.56 15.70
CA SER A 170 -6.75 -9.81 15.54
C SER A 170 -7.59 -9.41 16.76
N SER A 171 -6.94 -9.12 17.90
CA SER A 171 -7.60 -8.72 19.15
C SER A 171 -7.64 -7.21 19.37
N LYS A 172 -6.97 -6.45 18.50
CA LYS A 172 -6.96 -4.98 18.43
C LYS A 172 -7.84 -4.51 17.28
#